data_AF-A0A3B9XKM3-F1
#
_entry.id   AF-A0A3B9XKM3-F1
#
_cell.length_a   1.000
_cell.length_b   1.000
_cell.length_c   1.000
_cell.angle_alpha   90.00
_cell.angle_beta   90.00
_cell.angle_gamma   90.00
#
_symmetry.space_group_name_H-M   'P 1'
#
loop_
_entity.id
_entity.type
_entity.pdbx_description
1 polymer ?
#
loop_
_entity_poly.entity_id
_entity_poly.type
_entity_poly.pdbx_seq_one_letter_code
_entity_poly.pdbx_strand_id
1 'polypeptide(L)'
;MTIEKFEKRGSFLCLDGKGRSSAQKHSNKKLCFVSTDKEFLTNLLYELAQDENCYFVKLSENSKEGMSLGRCFFLNDEDAGACWARFKAHPKVHCNIQDDDFTQPFRAQVKHYG
;
A
#
# COMPACT_ATOMS: atom_id res chain seq x y z
N MET A 1 3.13 12.01 -15.21
CA MET A 1 1.88 11.90 -14.43
C MET A 1 1.62 10.44 -14.12
N THR A 2 1.77 10.03 -12.86
CA THR A 2 1.71 8.60 -12.48
C THR A 2 0.29 8.05 -12.42
N ILE A 3 -0.68 8.93 -12.18
CA ILE A 3 -2.09 8.56 -12.02
C ILE A 3 -2.72 7.98 -13.29
N GLU A 4 -2.19 8.32 -14.48
CA GLU A 4 -2.65 7.81 -15.78
C GLU A 4 -2.41 6.30 -15.95
N LYS A 5 -1.56 5.71 -15.10
CA LYS A 5 -1.33 4.26 -15.07
C LYS A 5 -2.43 3.50 -14.33
N PHE A 6 -3.28 4.19 -13.56
CA PHE A 6 -4.34 3.57 -12.80
C PHE A 6 -5.64 3.54 -13.62
N GLU A 7 -6.36 2.43 -13.53
CA GLU A 7 -7.67 2.23 -14.13
C GLU A 7 -8.77 2.49 -13.10
N LYS A 8 -9.83 3.19 -13.51
CA LYS A 8 -10.99 3.40 -12.63
C LYS A 8 -11.79 2.10 -12.49
N ARG A 9 -11.97 1.63 -11.27
CA ARG A 9 -12.81 0.47 -10.92
C ARG A 9 -13.73 0.86 -9.74
N GLY A 10 -14.95 1.31 -10.05
CA GLY A 10 -15.88 1.85 -9.05
C GLY A 10 -15.39 3.19 -8.49
N SER A 11 -15.32 3.33 -7.16
CA SER A 11 -14.87 4.53 -6.44
C SER A 11 -13.34 4.60 -6.23
N PHE A 12 -12.60 3.70 -6.87
CA PHE A 12 -11.15 3.60 -6.73
C PHE A 12 -10.45 3.68 -8.09
N LEU A 13 -9.25 4.25 -8.07
CA LEU A 13 -8.24 4.13 -9.12
C LEU A 13 -7.34 2.96 -8.75
N CYS A 14 -7.18 2.00 -9.66
CA CYS A 14 -6.60 0.70 -9.38
C CYS A 14 -5.43 0.41 -10.31
N LEU A 15 -4.40 -0.26 -9.80
CA LEU A 15 -3.28 -0.71 -10.60
C LEU A 15 -2.91 -2.13 -10.15
N ASP A 16 -2.81 -3.03 -11.12
CA ASP A 16 -2.35 -4.39 -10.87
C ASP A 16 -0.84 -4.35 -10.61
N GLY A 17 -0.40 -5.03 -9.55
CA GLY A 17 1.03 -5.15 -9.24
C GLY A 17 1.71 -6.20 -10.12
N LYS A 18 3.04 -6.13 -10.26
CA LYS A 18 3.79 -7.08 -11.10
C LYS A 18 3.58 -8.54 -10.67
N GLY A 19 3.42 -8.81 -9.38
CA GLY A 19 3.17 -10.15 -8.85
C GLY A 19 1.83 -10.76 -9.25
N ARG A 20 0.88 -9.96 -9.76
CA ARG A 20 -0.46 -10.47 -10.12
C ARG A 20 -0.44 -11.44 -11.28
N SER A 21 0.43 -11.23 -12.27
CA SER A 21 0.46 -12.05 -13.49
C SER A 21 0.91 -13.49 -13.23
N SER A 22 1.71 -13.71 -12.18
CA SER A 22 2.28 -15.01 -11.82
C SER A 22 1.51 -15.75 -10.72
N ALA A 23 0.57 -15.09 -10.03
CA ALA A 23 -0.04 -15.62 -8.81
C ALA A 23 -1.55 -15.83 -8.89
N GLN A 24 -2.02 -17.00 -8.47
CA GLN A 24 -3.45 -17.32 -8.31
C GLN A 24 -4.03 -16.87 -6.96
N LYS A 25 -3.19 -16.58 -5.95
CA LYS A 25 -3.58 -16.19 -4.60
C LYS A 25 -2.72 -15.03 -4.10
N HIS A 26 -3.25 -14.26 -3.17
CA HIS A 26 -2.55 -13.16 -2.50
C HIS A 26 -2.85 -13.19 -0.99
N SER A 27 -2.04 -12.49 -0.21
CA SER A 27 -2.28 -12.31 1.22
C SER A 27 -3.63 -11.63 1.46
N ASN A 28 -4.33 -12.10 2.50
CA ASN A 28 -5.56 -11.43 2.98
C ASN A 28 -5.24 -10.18 3.83
N LYS A 29 -3.97 -9.93 4.14
CA LYS A 29 -3.53 -8.78 4.90
C LYS A 29 -3.57 -7.53 4.01
N LYS A 30 -4.29 -6.51 4.48
CA LYS A 30 -4.57 -5.29 3.73
C LYS A 30 -3.81 -4.13 4.36
N LEU A 31 -2.78 -3.65 3.68
CA LEU A 31 -2.09 -2.43 4.08
C LEU A 31 -2.91 -1.22 3.63
N CYS A 32 -3.16 -0.31 4.56
CA CYS A 32 -3.81 0.97 4.35
C CYS A 32 -2.77 2.09 4.51
N PHE A 33 -2.72 2.98 3.54
CA PHE A 33 -1.88 4.17 3.52
C PHE A 33 -2.77 5.40 3.49
N VAL A 34 -2.56 6.35 4.41
CA VAL A 34 -3.30 7.61 4.44
C VAL A 34 -2.32 8.78 4.38
N SER A 35 -2.56 9.71 3.46
CA SER A 35 -1.74 10.93 3.35
C SER A 35 -2.61 12.12 2.94
N THR A 36 -2.23 13.31 3.40
CA THR A 36 -2.79 14.59 2.93
C THR A 36 -2.20 14.99 1.57
N ASP A 37 -1.08 14.39 1.17
CA ASP A 37 -0.46 14.59 -0.14
C ASP A 37 -0.86 13.45 -1.09
N LYS A 38 -1.86 13.74 -1.95
CA LYS A 38 -2.39 12.77 -2.91
C LYS A 38 -1.35 12.38 -3.97
N GLU A 39 -0.49 13.30 -4.37
CA GLU A 39 0.53 13.04 -5.38
C GLU A 39 1.60 12.11 -4.82
N PHE A 40 2.10 12.40 -3.61
CA PHE A 40 3.00 11.50 -2.89
C PHE A 40 2.41 10.10 -2.75
N LEU A 41 1.15 10.00 -2.31
CA LEU A 41 0.49 8.71 -2.13
C LEU A 41 0.32 7.96 -3.47
N THR A 42 0.01 8.67 -4.54
CA THR A 42 -0.11 8.07 -5.89
C THR A 42 1.22 7.49 -6.36
N ASN A 43 2.31 8.24 -6.18
CA ASN A 43 3.66 7.80 -6.53
C ASN A 43 4.09 6.61 -5.68
N LEU A 44 3.84 6.65 -4.37
CA LEU A 44 4.10 5.54 -3.47
C LEU A 44 3.38 4.25 -3.92
N LEU A 45 2.09 4.32 -4.21
CA LEU A 45 1.33 3.15 -4.66
C LEU A 45 1.82 2.62 -6.02
N TYR A 46 2.23 3.52 -6.92
CA TYR A 46 2.83 3.10 -8.18
C TYR A 46 4.16 2.38 -8.00
N GLU A 47 5.05 2.90 -7.15
CA GLU A 47 6.31 2.25 -6.79
C GLU A 47 6.06 0.87 -6.17
N LEU A 48 5.10 0.76 -5.24
CA LEU A 48 4.70 -0.53 -4.66
C LEU A 48 4.18 -1.48 -5.73
N ALA A 49 3.40 -1.01 -6.71
CA ALA A 49 2.94 -1.86 -7.81
C ALA A 49 4.07 -2.38 -8.71
N GLN A 50 5.24 -1.74 -8.70
CA GLN A 50 6.43 -2.21 -9.42
C GLN A 50 7.20 -3.31 -8.67
N ASP A 51 6.86 -3.58 -7.42
CA ASP A 51 7.41 -4.68 -6.62
C ASP A 51 6.91 -6.03 -7.16
N GLU A 52 7.81 -7.00 -7.32
CA GLU A 52 7.48 -8.35 -7.82
C GLU A 52 6.52 -9.10 -6.89
N ASN A 53 6.49 -8.73 -5.61
CA ASN A 53 5.62 -9.32 -4.60
C ASN A 53 4.32 -8.53 -4.41
N CYS A 54 4.13 -7.39 -5.08
CA CYS A 54 2.88 -6.67 -5.02
C CYS A 54 1.84 -7.32 -5.93
N TYR A 55 0.69 -7.66 -5.36
CA TYR A 55 -0.45 -8.19 -6.10
C TYR A 55 -1.32 -7.08 -6.68
N PHE A 56 -1.65 -6.07 -5.87
CA PHE A 56 -2.64 -5.06 -6.27
C PHE A 56 -2.56 -3.81 -5.41
N VAL A 57 -2.76 -2.66 -6.03
CA VAL A 57 -2.93 -1.39 -5.33
C VAL A 57 -4.22 -0.70 -5.76
N LYS A 58 -4.78 0.10 -4.84
CA LYS A 58 -5.89 0.99 -5.15
C LYS A 58 -5.82 2.29 -4.36
N LEU A 59 -6.23 3.37 -4.99
CA LEU A 59 -6.28 4.73 -4.47
C LEU A 59 -7.74 5.21 -4.49
N SER A 60 -8.21 5.85 -3.42
CA SER A 60 -9.52 6.48 -3.41
C SER A 60 -9.54 7.62 -4.44
N GLU A 61 -10.57 7.64 -5.28
CA GLU A 61 -10.72 8.72 -6.28
C GLU A 61 -10.87 10.09 -5.59
N ASN A 62 -11.64 10.10 -4.49
CA ASN A 62 -11.91 11.29 -3.70
C ASN A 62 -11.16 11.23 -2.37
N SER A 63 -10.69 12.39 -1.92
CA SER A 63 -10.20 12.61 -0.57
C SER A 63 -11.37 12.80 0.39
N LYS A 64 -11.22 12.39 1.64
CA LYS A 64 -12.16 12.75 2.72
C LYS A 64 -11.41 13.63 3.71
N GLU A 65 -11.94 14.82 3.99
CA GLU A 65 -11.32 15.78 4.93
C GLU A 65 -9.84 16.07 4.58
N GLY A 66 -9.54 16.21 3.29
CA GLY A 66 -8.17 16.45 2.78
C GLY A 66 -7.25 15.23 2.82
N MET A 67 -7.72 14.08 3.30
CA MET A 67 -6.94 12.84 3.36
C MET A 67 -7.30 11.89 2.21
N SER A 68 -6.28 11.37 1.53
CA SER A 68 -6.41 10.35 0.49
C SER A 68 -6.10 8.97 1.06
N LEU A 69 -6.81 7.93 0.60
CA LEU A 69 -6.64 6.56 1.06
C LEU A 69 -6.08 5.67 -0.05
N GLY A 70 -4.93 5.07 0.22
CA GLY A 70 -4.30 4.04 -0.57
C GLY A 70 -4.42 2.68 0.10
N ARG A 71 -4.49 1.61 -0.68
CA ARG A 71 -4.43 0.23 -0.19
C ARG A 71 -3.51 -0.59 -1.07
N CYS A 72 -2.76 -1.49 -0.44
CA CYS A 72 -1.85 -2.42 -1.11
C CYS A 72 -2.07 -3.84 -0.58
N PHE A 73 -1.94 -4.81 -1.47
CA PHE A 73 -2.03 -6.24 -1.22
C PHE A 73 -0.78 -6.92 -1.80
N PHE A 74 -0.16 -7.80 -1.03
CA PHE A 74 1.04 -8.54 -1.41
C PHE A 74 0.71 -10.02 -1.65
N LEU A 75 1.64 -10.73 -2.29
CA LEU A 75 1.49 -12.17 -2.57
C LEU A 75 1.45 -13.01 -1.29
N ASN A 76 2.22 -12.64 -0.28
CA ASN A 76 2.27 -13.34 1.01
C ASN A 76 2.28 -12.35 2.19
N ASP A 77 2.12 -12.93 3.38
CA ASP A 77 2.03 -12.24 4.65
C ASP A 77 3.37 -11.61 5.07
N GLU A 78 4.51 -12.22 4.71
CA GLU A 78 5.84 -11.71 5.04
C GLU A 78 6.12 -10.38 4.33
N ASP A 79 5.84 -10.30 3.03
CA ASP A 79 5.99 -9.08 2.23
C ASP A 79 5.08 -7.94 2.73
N ALA A 80 3.84 -8.29 3.13
CA ALA A 80 2.92 -7.35 3.75
C ALA A 80 3.49 -6.79 5.06
N GLY A 81 4.07 -7.65 5.91
CA GLY A 81 4.69 -7.27 7.18
C GLY A 81 5.94 -6.40 6.99
N ALA A 82 6.81 -6.76 6.05
CA ALA A 82 8.01 -6.00 5.72
C ALA A 82 7.68 -4.61 5.16
N CYS A 83 6.69 -4.52 4.27
CA CYS A 83 6.21 -3.24 3.76
C CYS A 83 5.62 -2.37 4.88
N TRP A 84 4.81 -2.96 5.77
CA TRP A 84 4.26 -2.25 6.91
C TRP A 84 5.37 -1.69 7.80
N ALA A 85 6.37 -2.50 8.17
CA ALA A 85 7.48 -2.06 9.02
C ALA A 85 8.27 -0.91 8.37
N ARG A 86 8.49 -0.97 7.06
CA ARG A 86 9.16 0.09 6.29
C ARG A 86 8.44 1.44 6.37
N PHE A 87 7.11 1.45 6.35
CA PHE A 87 6.32 2.68 6.25
C PHE A 87 5.60 3.08 7.54
N LYS A 88 5.65 2.27 8.60
CA LYS A 88 4.91 2.52 9.85
C LYS A 88 5.22 3.87 10.48
N ALA A 89 6.48 4.29 10.46
CA ALA A 89 6.94 5.57 11.02
C ALA A 89 7.32 6.60 9.94
N HIS A 90 6.81 6.46 8.71
CA HIS A 90 7.14 7.38 7.63
C HIS A 90 6.45 8.74 7.82
N PRO A 91 7.15 9.88 7.70
CA PRO A 91 6.62 11.20 8.08
C PRO A 91 5.49 11.71 7.18
N LYS A 92 5.46 11.25 5.92
CA LYS A 92 4.46 11.70 4.91
C LYS A 92 3.24 10.79 4.76
N VAL A 93 3.19 9.65 5.47
CA VAL A 93 2.09 8.70 5.32
C VAL A 93 1.83 7.94 6.61
N HIS A 94 0.57 7.85 6.98
CA HIS A 94 0.14 6.93 8.02
C HIS A 94 -0.09 5.55 7.40
N CYS A 95 0.79 4.59 7.72
CA CYS A 95 0.64 3.19 7.31
C CYS A 95 0.05 2.35 8.44
N ASN A 96 -0.97 1.55 8.11
CA ASN A 96 -1.55 0.61 9.05
C ASN A 96 -1.99 -0.69 8.37
N ILE A 97 -2.05 -1.77 9.15
CA ILE A 97 -2.59 -3.05 8.73
C ILE A 97 -3.68 -3.45 9.73
N GLN A 98 -4.77 -4.04 9.26
CA GLN A 98 -5.77 -4.58 10.16
C GLN A 98 -5.25 -5.93 10.68
N ASP A 99 -5.08 -6.03 12.00
CA ASP A 99 -4.58 -7.18 12.81
C ASP A 99 -3.26 -6.85 13.51
N ASP A 100 -3.34 -6.53 14.82
CA ASP A 100 -2.19 -6.15 15.64
C ASP A 100 -1.28 -7.34 15.95
N ASP A 101 -1.82 -8.55 16.08
CA ASP A 101 -1.04 -9.77 16.36
C ASP A 101 -0.13 -10.11 15.19
N PHE A 102 -0.63 -9.92 13.97
CA PHE A 102 0.16 -10.04 12.74
C PHE A 102 1.40 -9.13 12.76
N THR A 103 1.32 -7.94 13.35
CA THR A 103 2.44 -6.99 13.32
C THR A 103 3.56 -7.33 14.29
N GLN A 104 3.31 -8.16 15.32
CA GLN A 104 4.26 -8.34 16.42
C GLN A 104 5.67 -8.74 15.96
N PRO A 105 5.86 -9.72 15.05
CA PRO A 105 7.19 -10.13 14.59
C PRO A 105 7.95 -9.03 13.84
N PHE A 106 7.24 -8.05 13.27
CA PHE A 106 7.80 -7.02 12.40
C PHE A 106 8.12 -5.71 13.13
N ARG A 107 7.68 -5.54 14.39
CA ARG A 107 7.86 -4.30 15.15
C ARG A 107 9.32 -3.90 15.31
N ALA A 108 10.22 -4.86 15.50
CA ALA A 108 11.66 -4.62 15.60
C ALA A 108 12.29 -4.10 14.30
N GLN A 109 11.59 -4.23 13.17
CA GLN A 109 12.06 -3.83 11.84
C GLN A 109 11.54 -2.44 11.43
N VAL A 110 10.77 -1.76 12.29
CA VAL A 110 10.20 -0.45 11.97
C VAL A 110 11.31 0.55 11.68
N LYS A 111 11.30 1.13 10.48
CA LYS A 111 12.28 2.14 10.07
C LYS A 111 11.91 3.50 10.66
N HIS A 112 12.84 4.08 11.42
CA HIS A 112 12.72 5.44 11.92
C HIS A 112 13.32 6.42 10.91
N TYR A 113 12.53 7.41 10.52
CA TYR A 113 12.97 8.51 9.66
C TYR A 113 13.28 9.70 10.58
N GLY A 114 14.54 10.11 10.61
CA GLY A 114 15.04 11.29 11.34
C GLY A 114 15.18 12.50 10.45
#